data_AF-A0A7V9KPW8-F1
#
_entry.id   AF-A0A7V9KPW8-F1
#
_cell.length_a   1.000
_cell.length_b   1.000
_cell.length_c   1.000
_cell.angle_alpha   90.00
_cell.angle_beta   90.00
_cell.angle_gamma   90.00
#
_symmetry.space_group_name_H-M   'P 1'
#
loop_
_entity.id
_entity.type
_entity.pdbx_description
1 polymer ?
#
loop_
_entity_poly.entity_id
_entity_poly.type
_entity_poly.pdbx_seq_one_letter_code
_entity_poly.pdbx_strand_id
1 'polypeptide(L)'
;MYNSAPADRKLEDALRKGSGGNQQALLPKYTVFRLMIISLVLALFVTASGTITTYLYDEAASFASRLCGGACIGLTALGLVGFLIASFLGLTPLAIVLTVVVLAIPFIILRDATRWRAIKEDFSAASQSIRRSLLHPTKAPFGYVLFYAAFSIILWRIFSRAMIEVPDGIYTGVLNNFGDLPFHLSVITSFAFGNNFPPEDPTYAGVRFTYPFLTDFVSAIFVRCGADLRQSMFIENFILGISFVGLLHRWALEMVRDRLAAVITPLLVIVIGGFGWVLLWEQAKQYDQGLSAILKSIPNSLTIIPNTTWRWGNAISTLLVPQRGMLLGLPIAVI
;
A
#
# COMPACT_ATOMS: atom_id res chain seq x y z
N MET A 1 10.91 -19.33 52.79
CA MET A 1 10.91 -20.70 52.26
C MET A 1 9.75 -20.83 51.28
N TYR A 2 10.02 -20.76 49.98
CA TYR A 2 9.23 -21.44 48.96
C TYR A 2 10.20 -21.78 47.82
N ASN A 3 10.32 -23.10 47.57
CA ASN A 3 11.36 -23.74 46.78
C ASN A 3 11.24 -23.39 45.29
N SER A 4 12.41 -23.16 44.67
CA SER A 4 12.64 -23.12 43.23
C SER A 4 12.93 -24.53 42.68
N ALA A 5 12.52 -24.74 41.41
CA ALA A 5 12.72 -25.90 40.51
C ALA A 5 11.69 -27.06 40.62
N PRO A 6 11.26 -27.72 39.51
CA PRO A 6 12.02 -27.98 38.27
C PRO A 6 11.17 -27.96 36.96
N ALA A 7 10.61 -26.82 36.55
CA ALA A 7 9.82 -26.74 35.31
C ALA A 7 10.67 -26.45 34.04
N ASP A 8 11.84 -25.81 34.19
CA ASP A 8 12.64 -25.34 33.04
C ASP A 8 13.36 -26.45 32.24
N ARG A 9 13.84 -27.51 32.91
CA ARG A 9 14.62 -28.55 32.19
C ARG A 9 13.78 -29.38 31.22
N LYS A 10 12.49 -29.56 31.49
CA LYS A 10 11.60 -30.29 30.56
C LYS A 10 11.26 -29.48 29.31
N LEU A 11 11.27 -28.15 29.40
CA LEU A 11 11.06 -27.26 28.27
C LEU A 11 12.33 -27.17 27.41
N GLU A 12 13.51 -27.09 28.02
CA GLU A 12 14.79 -27.10 27.31
C GLU A 12 15.07 -28.43 26.59
N ASP A 13 14.70 -29.58 27.20
CA ASP A 13 14.83 -30.89 26.56
C ASP A 13 13.81 -31.11 25.42
N ALA A 14 12.64 -30.48 25.48
CA ALA A 14 11.66 -30.49 24.40
C ALA A 14 12.12 -29.64 23.20
N LEU A 15 12.75 -28.49 23.46
CA LEU A 15 13.35 -27.63 22.44
C LEU A 15 14.57 -28.25 21.76
N ARG A 16 15.36 -29.06 22.49
CA ARG A 16 16.47 -29.83 21.90
C ARG A 16 16.01 -31.00 21.04
N LYS A 17 14.94 -31.69 21.43
CA LYS A 17 14.42 -32.88 20.71
C LYS A 17 13.54 -32.55 19.49
N GLY A 18 13.09 -31.30 19.33
CA GLY A 18 12.31 -30.86 18.16
C GLY A 18 13.12 -30.50 16.90
N SER A 19 14.45 -30.66 16.91
CA SER A 19 15.34 -30.26 15.82
C SER A 19 15.43 -31.26 14.63
N GLY A 20 14.55 -32.25 14.58
CA GLY A 20 14.48 -33.23 13.51
C GLY A 20 13.19 -33.12 12.70
N GLY A 21 13.22 -32.39 11.58
CA GLY A 21 12.22 -32.53 10.52
C GLY A 21 11.27 -31.35 10.31
N ASN A 22 11.77 -30.27 9.70
CA ASN A 22 11.23 -29.73 8.45
C ASN A 22 12.14 -28.61 7.97
N GLN A 23 13.13 -28.97 7.15
CA GLN A 23 13.76 -28.00 6.25
C GLN A 23 12.74 -27.63 5.18
N GLN A 24 11.78 -26.76 5.52
CA GLN A 24 11.20 -25.88 4.53
C GLN A 24 12.35 -24.97 4.10
N ALA A 25 12.94 -25.31 2.95
CA ALA A 25 14.08 -24.61 2.40
C ALA A 25 13.79 -23.09 2.37
N LEU A 26 14.54 -22.34 3.18
CA LEU A 26 14.64 -20.89 3.03
C LEU A 26 15.14 -20.65 1.61
N LEU A 27 14.22 -20.35 0.70
CA LEU A 27 14.56 -20.04 -0.68
C LEU A 27 15.57 -18.89 -0.65
N PRO A 28 16.70 -18.98 -1.39
CA PRO A 28 17.69 -17.92 -1.40
C PRO A 28 17.01 -16.58 -1.73
N LYS A 29 17.45 -15.48 -1.11
CA LYS A 29 16.92 -14.12 -1.41
C LYS A 29 16.85 -13.81 -2.91
N TYR A 30 17.78 -14.38 -3.69
CA TYR A 30 17.80 -14.30 -5.15
C TYR A 30 16.63 -15.00 -5.86
N THR A 31 16.14 -16.12 -5.32
CA THR A 31 14.95 -16.83 -5.80
C THR A 31 13.69 -16.04 -5.47
N VAL A 32 13.60 -15.49 -4.27
CA VAL A 32 12.50 -14.61 -3.83
C VAL A 32 12.40 -13.34 -4.70
N PHE A 33 13.54 -12.75 -5.06
CA PHE A 33 13.57 -11.59 -5.95
C PHE A 33 13.13 -11.91 -7.38
N ARG A 34 13.42 -13.12 -7.90
CA ARG A 34 12.95 -13.57 -9.22
C ARG A 34 11.44 -13.79 -9.27
N LEU A 35 10.84 -14.18 -8.14
CA LEU A 35 9.43 -14.54 -8.05
C LEU A 35 8.48 -13.32 -8.12
N MET A 36 8.89 -12.14 -7.63
CA MET A 36 8.05 -10.93 -7.68
C MET A 36 8.12 -10.14 -8.99
N ILE A 37 9.03 -10.46 -9.91
CA ILE A 37 9.29 -9.66 -11.11
C ILE A 37 8.03 -9.55 -11.98
N ILE A 38 7.29 -10.65 -12.14
CA ILE A 38 6.07 -10.67 -12.96
C ILE A 38 5.02 -9.74 -12.35
N SER A 39 4.85 -9.75 -11.02
CA SER A 39 3.93 -8.85 -10.32
C SER A 39 4.32 -7.38 -10.45
N LEU A 40 5.62 -7.06 -10.40
CA LEU A 40 6.12 -5.70 -10.63
C LEU A 40 5.91 -5.25 -12.09
N VAL A 41 6.20 -6.13 -13.06
CA VAL A 41 5.94 -5.86 -14.48
C VAL A 41 4.46 -5.66 -14.74
N LEU A 42 3.60 -6.47 -14.13
CA LEU A 42 2.15 -6.31 -14.20
C LEU A 42 1.71 -4.97 -13.60
N ALA A 43 2.22 -4.60 -12.42
CA ALA A 43 1.92 -3.32 -11.78
C ALA A 43 2.34 -2.13 -12.66
N LEU A 44 3.52 -2.19 -13.28
CA LEU A 44 3.98 -1.18 -14.25
C LEU A 44 3.09 -1.13 -15.49
N PHE A 45 2.72 -2.29 -16.03
CA PHE A 45 1.85 -2.37 -17.21
C PHE A 45 0.47 -1.75 -16.94
N VAL A 46 -0.18 -2.10 -15.83
CA VAL A 46 -1.51 -1.54 -15.51
C VAL A 46 -1.42 -0.07 -15.14
N THR A 47 -0.32 0.37 -14.51
CA THR A 47 -0.05 1.80 -14.29
C THR A 47 0.06 2.54 -15.61
N ALA A 48 0.83 2.02 -16.58
CA ALA A 48 0.95 2.62 -17.91
C ALA A 48 -0.39 2.67 -18.64
N SER A 49 -1.16 1.59 -18.59
CA SER A 49 -2.52 1.52 -19.16
C SER A 49 -3.45 2.57 -18.56
N GLY A 50 -3.50 2.67 -17.23
CA GLY A 50 -4.28 3.68 -16.54
C GLY A 50 -3.81 5.10 -16.85
N THR A 51 -2.48 5.34 -16.92
CA THR A 51 -1.91 6.65 -17.27
C THR A 51 -2.33 7.06 -18.67
N ILE A 52 -2.32 6.16 -19.64
CA ILE A 52 -2.81 6.43 -21.00
C ILE A 52 -4.31 6.76 -20.97
N THR A 53 -5.09 6.05 -20.16
CA THR A 53 -6.53 6.30 -19.98
C THR A 53 -6.82 7.72 -19.51
N THR A 54 -5.95 8.32 -18.68
CA THR A 54 -6.13 9.72 -18.21
C THR A 54 -6.15 10.74 -19.35
N TYR A 55 -5.52 10.46 -20.49
CA TYR A 55 -5.54 11.34 -21.65
C TYR A 55 -6.92 11.39 -22.34
N LEU A 56 -7.87 10.53 -21.96
CA LEU A 56 -9.23 10.58 -22.51
C LEU A 56 -10.11 11.65 -21.86
N TYR A 57 -9.89 11.96 -20.58
CA TYR A 57 -10.83 12.76 -19.79
C TYR A 57 -10.20 13.98 -19.11
N ASP A 58 -8.88 14.03 -18.99
CA ASP A 58 -8.19 15.08 -18.24
C ASP A 58 -7.07 15.67 -19.09
N GLU A 59 -7.32 16.82 -19.72
CA GLU A 59 -6.37 17.46 -20.62
C GLU A 59 -5.37 18.36 -19.88
N ALA A 60 -5.70 18.80 -18.67
CA ALA A 60 -4.89 19.72 -17.87
C ALA A 60 -3.88 19.01 -16.95
N ALA A 61 -4.01 17.69 -16.77
CA ALA A 61 -3.12 16.92 -15.90
C ALA A 61 -1.66 16.99 -16.32
N SER A 62 -0.79 17.27 -15.34
CA SER A 62 0.65 17.06 -15.48
C SER A 62 0.98 15.56 -15.61
N PHE A 63 2.09 15.22 -16.26
CA PHE A 63 2.53 13.83 -16.38
C PHE A 63 2.64 13.10 -15.02
N ALA A 64 3.13 13.77 -13.97
CA ALA A 64 3.21 13.17 -12.63
C ALA A 64 1.83 12.88 -12.04
N SER A 65 0.87 13.78 -12.24
CA SER A 65 -0.53 13.57 -11.85
C SER A 65 -1.15 12.39 -12.59
N ARG A 66 -0.90 12.28 -13.91
CA ARG A 66 -1.36 11.15 -14.73
C ARG A 66 -0.75 9.82 -14.31
N LEU A 67 0.49 9.83 -13.83
CA LEU A 67 1.13 8.62 -13.30
C LEU A 67 0.46 8.16 -12.01
N CYS A 68 0.18 9.10 -11.08
CA CYS A 68 -0.51 8.79 -9.83
C CYS A 68 -1.95 8.32 -10.08
N GLY A 69 -2.72 9.06 -10.89
CA GLY A 69 -4.08 8.67 -11.25
C GLY A 69 -4.13 7.35 -12.03
N GLY A 70 -3.19 7.18 -12.97
CA GLY A 70 -3.06 5.98 -13.77
C GLY A 70 -2.70 4.73 -12.97
N ALA A 71 -1.86 4.84 -11.95
CA ALA A 71 -1.58 3.74 -11.03
C ALA A 71 -2.85 3.27 -10.30
N CYS A 72 -3.64 4.21 -9.77
CA CYS A 72 -4.88 3.90 -9.08
C CYS A 72 -5.92 3.30 -10.03
N ILE A 73 -6.19 3.95 -11.17
CA ILE A 73 -7.12 3.44 -12.20
C ILE A 73 -6.69 2.06 -12.70
N GLY A 74 -5.40 1.88 -12.96
CA GLY A 74 -4.83 0.63 -13.44
C GLY A 74 -5.02 -0.52 -12.46
N LEU A 75 -4.72 -0.32 -11.18
CA LEU A 75 -4.92 -1.33 -10.13
C LEU A 75 -6.41 -1.61 -9.90
N THR A 76 -7.27 -0.58 -9.90
CA THR A 76 -8.73 -0.77 -9.83
C THR A 76 -9.25 -1.58 -11.00
N ALA A 77 -8.81 -1.27 -12.22
CA ALA A 77 -9.19 -2.00 -13.42
C ALA A 77 -8.67 -3.44 -13.42
N LEU A 78 -7.45 -3.66 -12.91
CA LEU A 78 -6.88 -5.00 -12.68
C LEU A 78 -7.75 -5.83 -11.75
N GLY A 79 -8.18 -5.24 -10.63
CA GLY A 79 -9.10 -5.87 -9.71
C GLY A 79 -10.45 -6.19 -10.38
N LEU A 80 -11.09 -5.19 -11.01
CA LEU A 80 -12.46 -5.32 -11.52
C LEU A 80 -12.55 -6.26 -12.72
N VAL A 81 -11.74 -6.02 -13.76
CA VAL A 81 -11.71 -6.84 -14.96
C VAL A 81 -11.21 -8.24 -14.63
N GLY A 82 -10.18 -8.34 -13.79
CA GLY A 82 -9.65 -9.61 -13.34
C GLY A 82 -10.70 -10.44 -12.60
N PHE A 83 -11.47 -9.80 -11.72
CA PHE A 83 -12.50 -10.48 -10.94
C PHE A 83 -13.65 -10.95 -11.83
N LEU A 84 -14.08 -10.12 -12.78
CA LEU A 84 -15.11 -10.50 -13.75
C LEU A 84 -14.70 -11.73 -14.57
N ILE A 85 -13.48 -11.76 -15.10
CA ILE A 85 -12.99 -12.91 -15.88
C ILE A 85 -12.79 -14.13 -14.98
N ALA A 86 -12.20 -13.96 -13.80
CA ALA A 86 -11.96 -15.03 -12.85
C ALA A 86 -13.25 -15.63 -12.29
N SER A 87 -14.36 -14.88 -12.26
CA SER A 87 -15.67 -15.41 -11.87
C SER A 87 -16.17 -16.54 -12.78
N PHE A 88 -15.69 -16.62 -14.03
CA PHE A 88 -16.03 -17.69 -14.96
C PHE A 88 -14.95 -18.76 -15.07
N LEU A 89 -13.68 -18.39 -14.93
CA LEU A 89 -12.53 -19.26 -15.23
C LEU A 89 -11.75 -19.69 -13.98
N GLY A 90 -12.14 -19.22 -12.80
CA GLY A 90 -11.28 -19.16 -11.62
C GLY A 90 -10.10 -18.20 -11.81
N LEU A 91 -9.30 -17.99 -10.77
CA LEU A 91 -8.07 -17.18 -10.86
C LEU A 91 -6.92 -17.98 -11.50
N THR A 92 -7.09 -18.38 -12.75
CA THR A 92 -6.10 -19.18 -13.51
C THR A 92 -5.10 -18.31 -14.27
N PRO A 93 -3.96 -18.85 -14.75
CA PRO A 93 -3.06 -18.11 -15.62
C PRO A 93 -3.76 -17.55 -16.87
N LEU A 94 -4.70 -18.31 -17.44
CA LEU A 94 -5.53 -17.86 -18.56
C LEU A 94 -6.36 -16.63 -18.20
N ALA A 95 -7.03 -16.63 -17.03
CA ALA A 95 -7.80 -15.48 -16.57
C ALA A 95 -6.93 -14.21 -16.44
N ILE A 96 -5.70 -14.35 -15.91
CA ILE A 96 -4.76 -13.24 -15.80
C ILE A 96 -4.34 -12.74 -17.19
N VAL A 97 -4.01 -13.63 -18.13
CA VAL A 97 -3.65 -13.24 -19.51
C VAL A 97 -4.80 -12.49 -20.20
N LEU A 98 -6.03 -13.01 -20.10
CA LEU A 98 -7.21 -12.34 -20.67
C LEU A 98 -7.45 -10.97 -20.03
N THR A 99 -7.23 -10.86 -18.72
CA THR A 99 -7.29 -9.56 -18.01
C THR A 99 -6.28 -8.59 -18.58
N VAL A 100 -5.01 -9.00 -18.75
CA VAL A 100 -3.95 -8.17 -19.33
C VAL A 100 -4.30 -7.73 -20.76
N VAL A 101 -4.88 -8.62 -21.57
CA VAL A 101 -5.34 -8.30 -22.94
C VAL A 101 -6.41 -7.20 -22.92
N VAL A 102 -7.41 -7.29 -22.03
CA VAL A 102 -8.44 -6.25 -21.90
C VAL A 102 -7.83 -4.94 -21.39
N LEU A 103 -6.92 -5.00 -20.41
CA LEU A 103 -6.21 -3.82 -19.92
C LEU A 103 -5.20 -3.26 -20.94
N ALA A 104 -4.95 -3.92 -22.07
CA ALA A 104 -4.17 -3.36 -23.16
C ALA A 104 -5.00 -2.42 -24.06
N ILE A 105 -6.34 -2.39 -23.95
CA ILE A 105 -7.22 -1.58 -24.80
C ILE A 105 -6.85 -0.08 -24.81
N PRO A 106 -6.52 0.57 -23.68
CA PRO A 106 -6.12 1.99 -23.70
C PRO A 106 -4.93 2.28 -24.61
N PHE A 107 -4.04 1.32 -24.88
CA PHE A 107 -2.92 1.53 -25.80
C PHE A 107 -3.38 1.76 -27.26
N ILE A 108 -4.62 1.44 -27.62
CA ILE A 108 -5.21 1.79 -28.92
C ILE A 108 -5.25 3.32 -29.11
N ILE A 109 -5.36 4.09 -28.02
CA ILE A 109 -5.34 5.57 -28.03
C ILE A 109 -4.04 6.10 -28.64
N LEU A 110 -2.94 5.35 -28.57
CA LEU A 110 -1.66 5.72 -29.16
C LEU A 110 -1.70 5.78 -30.70
N ARG A 111 -2.75 5.26 -31.33
CA ARG A 111 -2.99 5.39 -32.79
C ARG A 111 -3.52 6.78 -33.16
N ASP A 112 -4.14 7.49 -32.23
CA ASP A 112 -4.58 8.87 -32.44
C ASP A 112 -3.35 9.80 -32.42
N ALA A 113 -3.09 10.45 -33.55
CA ALA A 113 -1.91 11.30 -33.72
C ALA A 113 -1.90 12.51 -32.77
N THR A 114 -3.06 13.03 -32.38
CA THR A 114 -3.21 14.15 -31.46
C THR A 114 -2.89 13.71 -30.04
N ARG A 115 -3.47 12.60 -29.57
CA ARG A 115 -3.21 12.07 -28.23
C ARG A 115 -1.77 11.57 -28.10
N TRP A 116 -1.24 10.92 -29.13
CA TRP A 116 0.17 10.50 -29.15
C TRP A 116 1.14 11.67 -29.08
N ARG A 117 0.82 12.78 -29.75
CA ARG A 117 1.60 14.02 -29.66
C ARG A 117 1.58 14.58 -28.23
N ALA A 118 0.40 14.65 -27.60
CA ALA A 118 0.27 15.10 -26.22
C ALA A 118 1.10 14.25 -25.24
N ILE A 119 1.07 12.92 -25.39
CA ILE A 119 1.88 12.00 -24.57
C ILE A 119 3.38 12.27 -24.74
N LYS A 120 3.83 12.46 -25.98
CA LYS A 120 5.24 12.78 -26.27
C LYS A 120 5.65 14.13 -25.69
N GLU A 121 4.79 15.13 -25.79
CA GLU A 121 5.01 16.47 -25.24
C GLU A 121 5.16 16.40 -23.72
N ASP A 122 4.21 15.76 -23.03
CA ASP A 122 4.25 15.55 -21.57
C ASP A 122 5.51 14.81 -21.12
N PHE A 123 5.86 13.73 -21.81
CA PHE A 123 7.08 12.96 -21.50
C PHE A 123 8.34 13.79 -21.72
N SER A 124 8.40 14.56 -22.82
CA SER A 124 9.53 15.43 -23.12
C SER A 124 9.66 16.56 -22.09
N ALA A 125 8.54 17.15 -21.68
CA ALA A 125 8.48 18.23 -20.70
C ALA A 125 8.92 17.73 -19.32
N ALA A 126 8.46 16.55 -18.90
CA ALA A 126 8.90 15.89 -17.67
C ALA A 126 10.40 15.61 -17.70
N SER A 127 10.91 15.03 -18.79
CA SER A 127 12.34 14.72 -18.95
C SER A 127 13.21 15.99 -18.91
N GLN A 128 12.79 17.05 -19.62
CA GLN A 128 13.48 18.34 -19.61
C GLN A 128 13.44 19.01 -18.23
N SER A 129 12.31 18.93 -17.51
CA SER A 129 12.18 19.46 -16.14
C SER A 129 13.14 18.77 -15.17
N ILE A 130 13.24 17.43 -15.24
CA ILE A 130 14.18 16.64 -14.46
C ILE A 130 15.63 17.04 -14.80
N ARG A 131 15.98 17.04 -16.09
CA ARG A 131 17.32 17.41 -16.55
C ARG A 131 17.71 18.83 -16.11
N ARG A 132 16.80 19.79 -16.22
CA ARG A 132 17.01 21.18 -15.79
C ARG A 132 17.22 21.26 -14.28
N SER A 133 16.44 20.51 -13.50
CA SER A 133 16.58 20.48 -12.04
C SER A 133 17.90 19.86 -11.59
N LEU A 134 18.45 18.91 -12.35
CA LEU A 134 19.76 18.32 -12.09
C LEU A 134 20.92 19.25 -12.47
N LEU A 135 20.83 19.93 -13.62
CA LEU A 135 21.88 20.83 -14.10
C LEU A 135 21.87 22.21 -13.41
N HIS A 136 20.68 22.70 -13.05
CA HIS A 136 20.46 23.98 -12.42
C HIS A 136 19.57 23.81 -11.19
N PRO A 137 20.10 23.27 -10.09
CA PRO A 137 19.33 23.01 -8.88
C PRO A 137 18.81 24.32 -8.30
N THR A 138 17.49 24.42 -8.23
CA THR A 138 16.78 25.54 -7.59
C THR A 138 16.02 25.02 -6.37
N LYS A 139 15.69 25.92 -5.43
CA LYS A 139 15.08 25.55 -4.14
C LYS A 139 13.72 24.85 -4.30
N ALA A 140 12.90 25.27 -5.26
CA ALA A 140 11.52 24.77 -5.39
C ALA A 140 11.44 23.30 -5.91
N PRO A 141 12.05 22.91 -7.05
CA PRO A 141 12.10 21.51 -7.47
C PRO A 141 12.78 20.61 -6.45
N PHE A 142 13.85 21.10 -5.81
CA PHE A 142 14.51 20.38 -4.71
C PHE A 142 13.54 20.13 -3.54
N GLY A 143 12.73 21.13 -3.18
CA GLY A 143 11.68 20.98 -2.17
C GLY A 143 10.66 19.92 -2.52
N TYR A 144 10.18 19.85 -3.77
CA TYR A 144 9.27 18.79 -4.22
C TYR A 144 9.92 17.40 -4.20
N VAL A 145 11.19 17.28 -4.63
CA VAL A 145 11.93 16.01 -4.56
C VAL A 145 12.03 15.55 -3.11
N LEU A 146 12.42 16.44 -2.19
CA LEU A 146 12.52 16.11 -0.77
C LEU A 146 11.15 15.72 -0.19
N PHE A 147 10.09 16.43 -0.56
CA PHE A 147 8.72 16.14 -0.14
C PHE A 147 8.30 14.72 -0.54
N TYR A 148 8.39 14.37 -1.83
CA TYR A 148 8.00 13.04 -2.31
C TYR A 148 8.95 11.94 -1.82
N ALA A 149 10.25 12.22 -1.70
CA ALA A 149 11.22 11.28 -1.13
C ALA A 149 10.91 10.99 0.35
N ALA A 150 10.59 12.01 1.14
CA ALA A 150 10.22 11.87 2.55
C ALA A 150 8.96 11.01 2.69
N PHE A 151 7.89 11.32 1.94
CA PHE A 151 6.68 10.50 1.92
C PHE A 151 6.96 9.07 1.48
N SER A 152 7.80 8.88 0.47
CA SER A 152 8.18 7.54 -0.01
C SER A 152 8.88 6.74 1.06
N ILE A 153 9.86 7.33 1.75
CA ILE A 153 10.59 6.65 2.83
C ILE A 153 9.63 6.33 3.98
N ILE A 154 8.76 7.26 4.38
CA ILE A 154 7.79 7.06 5.47
C ILE A 154 6.82 5.92 5.12
N LEU A 155 6.16 5.98 3.96
CA LEU A 155 5.21 4.97 3.53
C LEU A 155 5.87 3.60 3.32
N TRP A 156 7.08 3.56 2.76
CA TRP A 156 7.86 2.33 2.65
C TRP A 156 8.10 1.70 4.02
N ARG A 157 8.54 2.50 5.01
CA ARG A 157 8.80 2.02 6.37
C ARG A 157 7.53 1.55 7.07
N ILE A 158 6.40 2.22 6.86
CA ILE A 158 5.11 1.82 7.42
C ILE A 158 4.64 0.51 6.79
N PHE A 159 4.54 0.43 5.46
CA PHE A 159 4.03 -0.77 4.80
C PHE A 159 4.96 -1.97 4.96
N SER A 160 6.28 -1.77 5.03
CA SER A 160 7.23 -2.86 5.33
C SER A 160 7.07 -3.45 6.73
N ARG A 161 6.45 -2.70 7.66
CA ARG A 161 6.10 -3.12 9.03
C ARG A 161 4.65 -3.55 9.18
N ALA A 162 3.80 -3.38 8.16
CA ALA A 162 2.41 -3.80 8.20
C ALA A 162 2.26 -5.33 8.32
N MET A 163 3.18 -6.08 7.68
CA MET A 163 3.31 -7.53 7.80
C MET A 163 4.79 -7.90 7.92
N ILE A 164 5.13 -8.61 8.98
CA ILE A 164 6.48 -9.07 9.31
C ILE A 164 6.41 -10.59 9.39
N GLU A 165 7.09 -11.25 8.46
CA GLU A 165 7.21 -12.70 8.44
C GLU A 165 8.55 -13.09 9.08
N VAL A 166 8.48 -13.93 10.09
CA VAL A 166 9.63 -14.54 10.79
C VAL A 166 9.35 -16.03 10.97
N PRO A 167 10.37 -16.87 11.25
CA PRO A 167 10.20 -18.33 11.25
C PRO A 167 9.14 -18.87 12.22
N ASP A 168 8.84 -18.15 13.30
CA ASP A 168 7.86 -18.50 14.32
C ASP A 168 6.45 -17.97 14.05
N GLY A 169 6.27 -17.09 13.06
CA GLY A 169 4.95 -16.64 12.66
C GLY A 169 4.89 -15.32 11.88
N ILE A 170 3.66 -14.80 11.78
CA ILE A 170 3.34 -13.54 11.13
C ILE A 170 3.00 -12.51 12.21
N TYR A 171 3.70 -11.38 12.19
CA TYR A 171 3.54 -10.28 13.12
C TYR A 171 3.14 -9.01 12.37
N THR A 172 2.55 -8.05 13.08
CA THR A 172 2.29 -6.71 12.55
C THR A 172 2.83 -5.64 13.47
N GLY A 173 3.47 -4.62 12.90
CA GLY A 173 3.92 -3.42 13.62
C GLY A 173 2.82 -2.37 13.80
N VAL A 174 1.60 -2.63 13.33
CA VAL A 174 0.47 -1.69 13.39
C VAL A 174 -0.65 -2.33 14.21
N LEU A 175 -0.93 -1.78 15.39
CA LEU A 175 -1.85 -2.36 16.36
C LEU A 175 -3.24 -2.66 15.78
N ASN A 176 -3.83 -1.73 15.03
CA ASN A 176 -5.17 -1.94 14.45
C ASN A 176 -5.17 -2.96 13.31
N ASN A 177 -4.01 -3.25 12.74
CA ASN A 177 -3.87 -4.29 11.73
C ASN A 177 -3.83 -5.70 12.34
N PHE A 178 -3.83 -5.83 13.68
CA PHE A 178 -3.81 -7.14 14.34
C PHE A 178 -5.05 -7.97 14.04
N GLY A 179 -6.22 -7.35 13.96
CA GLY A 179 -7.48 -8.00 13.56
C GLY A 179 -7.64 -8.06 12.04
N ASP A 180 -7.28 -6.99 11.34
CA ASP A 180 -7.56 -6.86 9.90
C ASP A 180 -6.59 -7.70 9.05
N LEU A 181 -5.31 -7.82 9.44
CA LEU A 181 -4.32 -8.60 8.70
C LEU A 181 -4.73 -10.06 8.49
N PRO A 182 -5.06 -10.86 9.52
CA PRO A 182 -5.44 -12.26 9.30
C PRO A 182 -6.71 -12.39 8.44
N PHE A 183 -7.66 -11.45 8.57
CA PHE A 183 -8.83 -11.39 7.70
C PHE A 183 -8.41 -11.18 6.24
N HIS A 184 -7.63 -10.14 5.93
CA HIS A 184 -7.15 -9.89 4.57
C HIS A 184 -6.33 -11.05 3.99
N LEU A 185 -5.47 -11.69 4.78
CA LEU A 185 -4.74 -12.87 4.35
C LEU A 185 -5.68 -14.03 4.00
N SER A 186 -6.75 -14.23 4.77
CA SER A 186 -7.76 -15.25 4.47
C SER A 186 -8.49 -14.96 3.15
N VAL A 187 -8.80 -13.70 2.86
CA VAL A 187 -9.43 -13.27 1.61
C VAL A 187 -8.48 -13.51 0.44
N ILE A 188 -7.24 -13.02 0.51
CA ILE A 188 -6.23 -13.18 -0.55
C ILE A 188 -6.02 -14.66 -0.87
N THR A 189 -5.82 -15.49 0.16
CA THR A 189 -5.53 -16.92 0.00
C THR A 189 -6.74 -17.70 -0.50
N SER A 190 -7.98 -17.30 -0.14
CA SER A 190 -9.20 -17.91 -0.68
C SER A 190 -9.30 -17.74 -2.21
N PHE A 191 -8.91 -16.58 -2.75
CA PHE A 191 -8.89 -16.36 -4.19
C PHE A 191 -7.66 -17.00 -4.85
N ALA A 192 -6.48 -16.81 -4.27
CA ALA A 192 -5.23 -17.30 -4.85
C ALA A 192 -5.18 -18.82 -4.89
N PHE A 193 -5.61 -19.51 -3.83
CA PHE A 193 -5.44 -20.96 -3.70
C PHE A 193 -6.76 -21.72 -3.56
N GLY A 194 -7.81 -21.08 -3.02
CA GLY A 194 -9.08 -21.73 -2.73
C GLY A 194 -10.11 -21.74 -3.88
N ASN A 195 -9.83 -21.07 -5.01
CA ASN A 195 -10.79 -20.92 -6.11
C ASN A 195 -12.17 -20.41 -5.66
N ASN A 196 -12.19 -19.39 -4.81
CA ASN A 196 -13.39 -18.82 -4.20
C ASN A 196 -14.29 -18.04 -5.19
N PHE A 197 -14.98 -18.75 -6.08
CA PHE A 197 -15.88 -18.22 -7.10
C PHE A 197 -17.17 -19.06 -7.19
N PRO A 198 -18.37 -18.49 -6.98
CA PRO A 198 -18.63 -17.13 -6.50
C PRO A 198 -18.05 -16.90 -5.09
N PRO A 199 -17.73 -15.65 -4.70
CA PRO A 199 -17.07 -15.40 -3.42
C PRO A 199 -17.96 -15.71 -2.20
N GLU A 200 -17.47 -16.61 -1.37
CA GLU A 200 -17.94 -16.86 0.00
C GLU A 200 -17.03 -16.20 1.03
N ASP A 201 -17.58 -15.85 2.19
CA ASP A 201 -16.82 -15.28 3.30
C ASP A 201 -15.80 -16.32 3.82
N PRO A 202 -14.49 -16.03 3.76
CA PRO A 202 -13.45 -16.99 4.17
C PRO A 202 -13.45 -17.28 5.67
N THR A 203 -14.17 -16.49 6.47
CA THR A 203 -14.34 -16.66 7.92
C THR A 203 -15.69 -17.28 8.29
N TYR A 204 -16.62 -17.38 7.34
CA TYR A 204 -17.94 -17.98 7.57
C TYR A 204 -18.47 -18.72 6.33
N ALA A 205 -18.20 -20.03 6.27
CA ALA A 205 -18.54 -20.89 5.14
C ALA A 205 -20.04 -20.87 4.79
N GLY A 206 -20.35 -20.87 3.49
CA GLY A 206 -21.72 -20.83 2.97
C GLY A 206 -22.37 -19.43 3.01
N VAL A 207 -21.69 -18.41 3.54
CA VAL A 207 -22.17 -17.03 3.54
C VAL A 207 -21.57 -16.27 2.38
N ARG A 208 -22.42 -15.53 1.66
CA ARG A 208 -21.99 -14.65 0.57
C ARG A 208 -21.03 -13.60 1.09
N PHE A 209 -19.93 -13.39 0.38
CA PHE A 209 -18.95 -12.39 0.76
C PHE A 209 -19.44 -10.96 0.42
N THR A 210 -19.49 -10.08 1.43
CA THR A 210 -20.00 -8.69 1.30
C THR A 210 -18.97 -7.61 1.58
N TYR A 211 -17.76 -7.97 2.02
CA TYR A 211 -16.68 -7.02 2.26
C TYR A 211 -16.14 -6.46 0.92
N PRO A 212 -15.72 -5.17 0.84
CA PRO A 212 -15.06 -4.62 -0.35
C PRO A 212 -13.67 -5.24 -0.60
N PHE A 213 -13.61 -6.38 -1.28
CA PHE A 213 -12.41 -7.22 -1.41
C PHE A 213 -11.49 -6.90 -2.60
N LEU A 214 -11.73 -5.81 -3.34
CA LEU A 214 -11.04 -5.56 -4.61
C LEU A 214 -9.52 -5.48 -4.46
N THR A 215 -9.04 -4.86 -3.37
CA THR A 215 -7.59 -4.79 -3.05
C THR A 215 -7.01 -6.15 -2.71
N ASP A 216 -7.76 -6.97 -1.96
CA ASP A 216 -7.34 -8.33 -1.66
C ASP A 216 -7.27 -9.19 -2.92
N PHE A 217 -8.17 -8.95 -3.86
CA PHE A 217 -8.18 -9.61 -5.16
C PHE A 217 -6.99 -9.20 -6.05
N VAL A 218 -6.61 -7.91 -6.06
CA VAL A 218 -5.38 -7.45 -6.74
C VAL A 218 -4.14 -8.12 -6.14
N SER A 219 -4.07 -8.19 -4.82
CA SER A 219 -3.01 -8.95 -4.13
C SER A 219 -3.03 -10.44 -4.47
N ALA A 220 -4.21 -11.06 -4.59
CA ALA A 220 -4.32 -12.46 -5.04
C ALA A 220 -3.78 -12.65 -6.47
N ILE A 221 -4.04 -11.71 -7.39
CA ILE A 221 -3.42 -11.73 -8.73
C ILE A 221 -1.90 -11.66 -8.61
N PHE A 222 -1.35 -10.76 -7.79
CA PHE A 222 0.10 -10.68 -7.57
C PHE A 222 0.69 -11.95 -6.96
N VAL A 223 -0.03 -12.62 -6.05
CA VAL A 223 0.38 -13.93 -5.52
C VAL A 223 0.43 -14.97 -6.63
N ARG A 224 -0.57 -14.99 -7.52
CA ARG A 224 -0.58 -15.90 -8.69
C ARG A 224 0.46 -15.56 -9.74
N CYS A 225 0.94 -14.32 -9.77
CA CYS A 225 2.09 -13.90 -10.56
C CYS A 225 3.44 -14.17 -9.87
N GLY A 226 3.45 -14.75 -8.66
CA GLY A 226 4.67 -15.22 -7.99
C GLY A 226 5.12 -14.37 -6.80
N ALA A 227 4.47 -13.26 -6.47
CA ALA A 227 4.76 -12.56 -5.22
C ALA A 227 4.37 -13.42 -4.01
N ASP A 228 5.10 -13.34 -2.90
CA ASP A 228 4.60 -13.84 -1.61
C ASP A 228 3.48 -12.91 -1.06
N LEU A 229 2.80 -13.34 0.01
CA LEU A 229 1.69 -12.58 0.60
C LEU A 229 2.15 -11.19 1.04
N ARG A 230 3.29 -11.11 1.75
CA ARG A 230 3.86 -9.83 2.19
C ARG A 230 4.20 -8.91 1.02
N GLN A 231 4.82 -9.41 -0.03
CA GLN A 231 5.20 -8.66 -1.22
C GLN A 231 3.98 -8.17 -1.98
N SER A 232 2.97 -9.02 -2.17
CA SER A 232 1.74 -8.67 -2.90
C SER A 232 1.06 -7.43 -2.30
N MET A 233 0.84 -7.45 -0.98
CA MET A 233 0.27 -6.32 -0.26
C MET A 233 1.21 -5.11 -0.24
N PHE A 234 2.52 -5.32 -0.07
CA PHE A 234 3.48 -4.23 -0.03
C PHE A 234 3.53 -3.45 -1.35
N ILE A 235 3.61 -4.15 -2.48
CA ILE A 235 3.66 -3.55 -3.82
C ILE A 235 2.41 -2.70 -4.05
N GLU A 236 1.23 -3.29 -3.81
CA GLU A 236 -0.05 -2.60 -3.99
C GLU A 236 -0.16 -1.37 -3.08
N ASN A 237 0.04 -1.55 -1.77
CA ASN A 237 -0.15 -0.48 -0.79
C ASN A 237 0.84 0.67 -1.03
N PHE A 238 2.09 0.36 -1.40
CA PHE A 238 3.10 1.39 -1.67
C PHE A 238 2.75 2.21 -2.90
N ILE A 239 2.34 1.57 -4.00
CA ILE A 239 1.92 2.25 -5.23
C ILE A 239 0.72 3.15 -4.95
N LEU A 240 -0.32 2.63 -4.29
CA LEU A 240 -1.53 3.38 -3.97
C LEU A 240 -1.25 4.54 -3.00
N GLY A 241 -0.41 4.31 -1.96
CA GLY A 241 -0.08 5.33 -0.98
C GLY A 241 0.68 6.51 -1.55
N ILE A 242 1.69 6.27 -2.40
CA ILE A 242 2.42 7.34 -3.11
C ILE A 242 1.48 8.08 -4.06
N SER A 243 0.66 7.33 -4.80
CA SER A 243 -0.28 7.91 -5.76
C SER A 243 -1.30 8.79 -5.05
N PHE A 244 -1.76 8.38 -3.87
CA PHE A 244 -2.66 9.19 -3.04
C PHE A 244 -2.03 10.52 -2.64
N VAL A 245 -0.76 10.54 -2.21
CA VAL A 245 -0.03 11.78 -1.89
C VAL A 245 0.02 12.70 -3.11
N GLY A 246 0.37 12.18 -4.29
CA GLY A 246 0.43 12.95 -5.52
C GLY A 246 -0.93 13.50 -5.96
N LEU A 247 -1.99 12.70 -5.83
CA LEU A 247 -3.36 13.09 -6.17
C LEU A 247 -3.90 14.15 -5.21
N LEU A 248 -3.68 14.02 -3.90
CA LEU A 248 -4.05 15.04 -2.92
C LEU A 248 -3.32 16.36 -3.16
N HIS A 249 -2.02 16.29 -3.47
CA HIS A 249 -1.23 17.48 -3.80
C HIS A 249 -1.80 18.18 -5.04
N ARG A 250 -2.09 17.41 -6.10
CA ARG A 250 -2.69 17.95 -7.32
C ARG A 250 -4.06 18.56 -7.03
N TRP A 251 -4.95 17.82 -6.39
CA TRP A 251 -6.30 18.26 -6.05
C TRP A 251 -6.29 19.58 -5.26
N ALA A 252 -5.42 19.67 -4.26
CA ALA A 252 -5.27 20.89 -3.47
C ALA A 252 -4.71 22.06 -4.30
N LEU A 253 -3.79 21.80 -5.23
CA LEU A 253 -3.28 22.82 -6.15
C LEU A 253 -4.38 23.36 -7.08
N GLU A 254 -5.24 22.48 -7.59
CA GLU A 254 -6.36 22.87 -8.46
C GLU A 254 -7.44 23.64 -7.71
N MET A 255 -7.78 23.20 -6.48
CA MET A 255 -8.82 23.81 -5.65
C MET A 255 -8.38 25.15 -5.05
N VAL A 256 -7.19 25.20 -4.45
CA VAL A 256 -6.73 26.36 -3.66
C VAL A 256 -5.87 27.31 -4.49
N ARG A 257 -5.27 26.83 -5.58
CA ARG A 257 -4.35 27.60 -6.44
C ARG A 257 -3.13 28.19 -5.71
N ASP A 258 -2.78 27.60 -4.56
CA ASP A 258 -1.62 27.98 -3.77
C ASP A 258 -0.69 26.78 -3.59
N ARG A 259 0.60 26.98 -3.90
CA ARG A 259 1.60 25.89 -3.90
C ARG A 259 1.92 25.39 -2.49
N LEU A 260 1.90 26.28 -1.50
CA LEU A 260 2.21 25.91 -0.12
C LEU A 260 1.04 25.12 0.48
N ALA A 261 -0.19 25.61 0.29
CA ALA A 261 -1.41 24.91 0.68
C ALA A 261 -1.47 23.52 0.04
N ALA A 262 -1.11 23.42 -1.24
CA ALA A 262 -1.10 22.15 -1.96
C ALA A 262 -0.09 21.13 -1.37
N VAL A 263 1.07 21.58 -0.90
CA VAL A 263 2.06 20.72 -0.21
C VAL A 263 1.62 20.37 1.21
N ILE A 264 0.94 21.28 1.90
CA ILE A 264 0.45 21.07 3.27
C ILE A 264 -0.73 20.09 3.30
N THR A 265 -1.61 20.08 2.30
CA THR A 265 -2.81 19.24 2.30
C THR A 265 -2.52 17.74 2.49
N PRO A 266 -1.61 17.08 1.73
CA PRO A 266 -1.26 15.68 1.97
C PRO A 266 -0.73 15.42 3.39
N LEU A 267 0.03 16.36 3.97
CA LEU A 267 0.50 16.25 5.36
C LEU A 267 -0.66 16.26 6.34
N LEU A 268 -1.61 17.20 6.18
CA LEU A 268 -2.78 17.28 7.05
C LEU A 268 -3.64 16.02 6.95
N VAL A 269 -3.89 15.52 5.74
CA VAL A 269 -4.72 14.32 5.53
C VAL A 269 -4.06 13.07 6.10
N ILE A 270 -2.73 12.92 5.94
CA ILE A 270 -2.02 11.71 6.38
C ILE A 270 -1.73 11.73 7.89
N VAL A 271 -1.46 12.90 8.46
CA VAL A 271 -1.15 13.07 9.88
C VAL A 271 -2.40 13.31 10.73
N ILE A 272 -3.59 13.43 10.12
CA ILE A 272 -4.85 13.52 10.87
C ILE A 272 -4.95 12.38 11.88
N GLY A 273 -5.26 12.70 13.14
CA GLY A 273 -5.24 11.74 14.24
C GLY A 273 -5.66 12.36 15.58
N GLY A 274 -6.47 13.41 15.55
CA GLY A 274 -6.99 14.03 16.76
C GLY A 274 -6.03 14.97 17.52
N PHE A 275 -6.42 15.37 18.73
CA PHE A 275 -5.67 16.29 19.60
C PHE A 275 -4.61 15.59 20.49
N GLY A 276 -4.08 14.43 20.10
CA GLY A 276 -3.09 13.71 20.92
C GLY A 276 -1.80 14.49 21.19
N TRP A 277 -1.49 15.50 20.36
CA TRP A 277 -0.38 16.43 20.59
C TRP A 277 -0.57 17.29 21.86
N VAL A 278 -1.82 17.54 22.30
CA VAL A 278 -2.10 18.24 23.57
C VAL A 278 -1.62 17.39 24.73
N LEU A 279 -1.95 16.10 24.72
CA LEU A 279 -1.50 15.14 25.74
C LEU A 279 0.02 14.96 25.72
N LEU A 280 0.61 14.94 24.53
CA LEU A 280 2.07 14.92 24.38
C LEU A 280 2.71 16.16 25.00
N TRP A 281 2.12 17.34 24.80
CA TRP A 281 2.60 18.60 25.35
C TRP A 281 2.45 18.67 26.87
N GLU A 282 1.34 18.17 27.42
CA GLU A 282 1.15 18.07 28.87
C GLU A 282 2.14 17.11 29.52
N GLN A 283 2.39 15.95 28.91
CA GLN A 283 3.45 15.04 29.35
C GLN A 283 4.83 15.70 29.24
N ALA A 284 5.08 16.49 28.20
CA ALA A 284 6.36 17.20 28.03
C ALA A 284 6.72 18.11 29.18
N LYS A 285 5.72 18.78 29.76
CA LYS A 285 5.90 19.65 30.92
C LYS A 285 6.29 18.88 32.19
N GLN A 286 6.07 17.57 32.23
CA GLN A 286 6.36 16.72 33.38
C GLN A 286 7.77 16.10 33.34
N TYR A 287 8.50 16.20 32.22
CA TYR A 287 9.87 15.68 32.09
C TYR A 287 10.92 16.80 32.21
N ASP A 288 11.88 16.64 33.12
CA ASP A 288 13.00 17.59 33.32
C ASP A 288 13.87 17.80 32.07
N GLN A 289 13.88 16.85 31.13
CA GLN A 289 14.64 16.91 29.86
C GLN A 289 13.79 17.33 28.63
N GLY A 290 12.55 17.78 28.86
CA GLY A 290 11.64 18.29 27.83
C GLY A 290 11.36 17.31 26.68
N LEU A 291 11.21 17.85 25.46
CA LEU A 291 10.83 17.10 24.25
C LEU A 291 11.79 15.95 23.89
N SER A 292 13.07 16.05 24.25
CA SER A 292 14.09 15.05 23.90
C SER A 292 13.92 13.73 24.66
N ALA A 293 13.42 13.77 25.89
CA ALA A 293 13.09 12.57 26.67
C ALA A 293 11.85 11.89 26.11
N ILE A 294 10.84 12.66 25.74
CA ILE A 294 9.59 12.14 25.16
C ILE A 294 9.84 11.38 23.87
N LEU A 295 10.71 11.89 22.97
CA LEU A 295 11.04 11.19 21.74
C LEU A 295 11.70 9.81 21.98
N LYS A 296 12.31 9.61 23.16
CA LYS A 296 12.87 8.33 23.60
C LYS A 296 11.85 7.47 24.37
N SER A 297 10.75 8.06 24.85
CA SER A 297 9.72 7.42 25.67
C SER A 297 8.31 7.62 25.09
N ILE A 298 8.17 7.64 23.76
CA ILE A 298 6.87 7.88 23.11
C ILE A 298 5.88 6.80 23.59
N PRO A 299 4.74 7.18 24.20
CA PRO A 299 3.74 6.23 24.65
C PRO A 299 3.20 5.39 23.49
N ASN A 300 2.78 4.16 23.78
CA ASN A 300 2.28 3.22 22.77
C ASN A 300 1.07 3.76 21.97
N SER A 301 0.29 4.68 22.55
CA SER A 301 -0.78 5.38 21.84
C SER A 301 -1.15 6.69 22.55
N LEU A 302 -1.27 7.77 21.77
CA LEU A 302 -1.66 9.12 22.25
C LEU A 302 -3.03 9.56 21.74
N THR A 303 -3.62 8.77 20.84
CA THR A 303 -4.85 9.16 20.14
C THR A 303 -5.93 8.09 20.22
N ILE A 304 -5.56 6.86 20.59
CA ILE A 304 -6.46 5.76 20.95
C ILE A 304 -6.10 5.32 22.37
N ILE A 305 -6.74 5.90 23.38
CA ILE A 305 -6.36 5.67 24.77
C ILE A 305 -7.16 4.48 25.33
N PRO A 306 -6.48 3.42 25.82
CA PRO A 306 -7.17 2.31 26.49
C PRO A 306 -8.03 2.79 27.65
N ASN A 307 -9.17 2.13 27.88
CA ASN A 307 -10.08 2.40 28.99
C ASN A 307 -10.73 3.81 29.00
N THR A 308 -10.72 4.51 27.86
CA THR A 308 -11.49 5.73 27.64
C THR A 308 -12.33 5.64 26.37
N THR A 309 -13.21 6.60 26.15
CA THR A 309 -13.97 6.75 24.90
C THR A 309 -13.16 7.43 23.78
N TRP A 310 -11.97 7.96 24.09
CA TRP A 310 -11.14 8.70 23.13
C TRP A 310 -10.42 7.76 22.17
N ARG A 311 -10.95 7.66 20.94
CA ARG A 311 -10.40 6.84 19.85
C ARG A 311 -10.33 7.61 18.54
N TRP A 312 -9.38 8.53 18.47
CA TRP A 312 -9.11 9.35 17.28
C TRP A 312 -7.88 8.80 16.57
N GLY A 313 -8.09 7.70 15.85
CA GLY A 313 -7.05 7.02 15.10
C GLY A 313 -6.34 7.91 14.08
N ASN A 314 -5.02 7.74 13.92
CA ASN A 314 -4.32 8.37 12.81
C ASN A 314 -4.71 7.70 11.48
N ALA A 315 -4.93 8.49 10.43
CA ALA A 315 -5.35 7.97 9.12
C ALA A 315 -4.46 6.82 8.61
N ILE A 316 -3.15 6.86 8.83
CA ILE A 316 -2.29 5.76 8.38
C ILE A 316 -2.51 4.50 9.21
N SER A 317 -2.42 4.60 10.53
CA SER A 317 -2.42 3.44 11.42
C SER A 317 -3.81 2.84 11.67
N THR A 318 -4.89 3.56 11.37
CA THR A 318 -6.27 3.11 11.58
C THR A 318 -7.10 2.97 10.31
N LEU A 319 -6.71 3.60 9.21
CA LEU A 319 -7.46 3.56 7.96
C LEU A 319 -6.60 2.97 6.83
N LEU A 320 -5.53 3.65 6.41
CA LEU A 320 -4.81 3.31 5.17
C LEU A 320 -4.05 1.96 5.25
N VAL A 321 -3.47 1.62 6.40
CA VAL A 321 -2.82 0.30 6.57
C VAL A 321 -3.83 -0.82 6.81
N PRO A 322 -4.72 -0.73 7.82
CA PRO A 322 -5.60 -1.85 8.16
C PRO A 322 -6.79 -1.97 7.18
N GLN A 323 -7.45 -0.88 6.81
CA GLN A 323 -8.59 -0.89 5.88
C GLN A 323 -8.12 -0.69 4.44
N ARG A 324 -7.54 -1.74 3.86
CA ARG A 324 -6.90 -1.66 2.53
C ARG A 324 -7.85 -1.22 1.42
N GLY A 325 -9.15 -1.52 1.53
CA GLY A 325 -10.17 -0.99 0.63
C GLY A 325 -10.21 0.55 0.57
N MET A 326 -9.95 1.25 1.68
CA MET A 326 -9.84 2.73 1.69
C MET A 326 -8.60 3.23 0.95
N LEU A 327 -7.49 2.50 1.02
CA LEU A 327 -6.25 2.86 0.33
C LEU A 327 -6.40 2.83 -1.20
N LEU A 328 -7.33 2.02 -1.72
CA LEU A 328 -7.73 2.05 -3.13
C LEU A 328 -8.85 3.07 -3.39
N GLY A 329 -9.88 3.10 -2.53
CA GLY A 329 -11.07 3.92 -2.74
C GLY A 329 -10.83 5.42 -2.66
N LEU A 330 -10.02 5.88 -1.69
CA LEU A 330 -9.74 7.31 -1.51
C LEU A 330 -9.02 7.94 -2.71
N PRO A 331 -7.95 7.36 -3.28
CA PRO A 331 -7.35 7.87 -4.50
C PRO A 331 -8.33 7.96 -5.67
N ILE A 332 -9.17 6.93 -5.86
CA ILE A 332 -10.19 6.93 -6.92
C ILE A 332 -11.22 8.04 -6.72
N ALA A 333 -11.59 8.35 -5.48
CA ALA A 333 -12.50 9.46 -5.18
C ALA A 333 -11.89 10.85 -5.39
N VAL A 334 -10.55 10.96 -5.40
CA VAL A 334 -9.84 12.23 -5.62
C VAL A 334 -9.60 12.52 -7.11
N ILE A 335 -9.52 11.49 -7.95
CA ILE A 335 -9.42 11.59 -9.42
C ILE A 335 -10.72 12.15 -9.99
#